data_AF-A0A095D5N9-F1
#
_entry.id   AF-A0A095D5N9-F1
#
_cell.length_a   1.000
_cell.length_b   1.000
_cell.length_c   1.000
_cell.angle_alpha   90.00
_cell.angle_beta   90.00
_cell.angle_gamma   90.00
#
_symmetry.space_group_name_H-M   'P 1'
#
loop_
_entity.id
_entity.type
_entity.pdbx_description
1 polymer ?
#
loop_
_entity_poly.entity_id
_entity_poly.type
_entity_poly.pdbx_seq_one_letter_code
_entity_poly.pdbx_strand_id
1 'polypeptide(L)'
;MPQPFSTGVRVGIAAILFVVGFIFPLLFIVAALLAWSIVADHRRPKDVHPNGWFDRRWSVTAEDSDWVSCFLPICESPAETAFLEAMIPAFDLKPEKGVLRSETLKLDLQARIPPYRVDFLANDWLVIEIDGAAYHSSPEAIARDRARDKDLQSGPYTVLRIPAKVVFTTPGDAVERVKAALLSGRAPRPTVGDALRAVSLPTAKGMLAGMADTAERFSMHMATSLAVTEALKPVELAIASEKSVFDAAMKWARHKIEMEEWRKQHPLHQELFDQARRDLDEAIQRRGGERQTPRVVIEVPVIVRPRTHHNPSIDGAIQRHFDEAMTTRSKYYADIAHQLDSDDRLPNLIRPSLQEFGHEHFWDLFVSQMADA
;
A
#
# COMPACT_ATOMS: atom_id res chain seq x y z
N MET A 1 12.06 -29.82 -26.23
CA MET A 1 12.56 -29.21 -27.49
C MET A 1 14.07 -29.11 -27.41
N PRO A 2 14.84 -29.47 -28.46
CA PRO A 2 16.29 -29.36 -28.44
C PRO A 2 16.72 -27.90 -28.31
N GLN A 3 17.70 -27.64 -27.44
CA GLN A 3 18.30 -26.32 -27.22
C GLN A 3 18.89 -25.82 -28.55
N PRO A 4 18.58 -24.60 -29.00
CA PRO A 4 19.10 -24.11 -30.26
C PRO A 4 20.60 -23.83 -30.12
N PHE A 5 21.39 -24.20 -31.14
CA PHE A 5 22.84 -23.99 -31.17
C PHE A 5 23.22 -22.54 -30.85
N SER A 6 24.34 -22.32 -30.15
CA SER A 6 24.81 -20.96 -29.83
C SER A 6 25.10 -20.16 -31.10
N THR A 7 24.94 -18.84 -31.04
CA THR A 7 25.13 -17.93 -32.19
C THR A 7 26.50 -18.12 -32.86
N GLY A 8 27.55 -18.39 -32.09
CA GLY A 8 28.89 -18.68 -32.63
C GLY A 8 28.96 -19.97 -33.45
N VAL A 9 28.25 -21.03 -33.04
CA VAL A 9 28.16 -22.29 -33.80
C VAL A 9 27.39 -22.09 -35.10
N ARG A 10 26.31 -21.30 -35.09
CA ARG A 10 25.53 -21.00 -36.31
C ARG A 10 26.32 -20.19 -37.34
N VAL A 11 27.11 -19.22 -36.88
CA VAL A 11 28.02 -18.44 -37.75
C VAL A 11 29.08 -19.34 -38.39
N GLY A 12 29.69 -20.24 -37.61
CA GLY A 12 30.64 -21.22 -38.14
C GLY A 12 30.04 -22.15 -39.19
N ILE A 13 28.83 -22.67 -38.94
CA ILE A 13 28.11 -23.54 -39.88
C ILE A 13 27.74 -22.77 -41.16
N ALA A 14 27.26 -21.52 -41.05
CA ALA A 14 26.93 -20.70 -42.21
C ALA A 14 28.15 -20.42 -43.11
N ALA A 15 29.32 -20.15 -42.51
CA ALA A 15 30.56 -19.95 -43.24
C ALA A 15 31.02 -21.22 -43.99
N ILE A 16 30.92 -22.38 -43.34
CA ILE A 16 31.25 -23.68 -43.96
C ILE A 16 30.30 -23.96 -45.13
N LEU A 17 29.00 -23.79 -44.94
CA LEU A 17 28.00 -24.03 -45.99
C LEU A 17 28.16 -23.08 -47.18
N PHE A 18 28.61 -21.85 -46.95
CA PHE A 18 28.92 -20.90 -48.00
C PHE A 18 30.11 -21.35 -48.86
N VAL A 19 31.18 -21.84 -48.24
CA VAL A 19 32.36 -22.36 -48.96
C VAL A 19 32.04 -23.66 -49.72
N VAL A 20 31.29 -24.58 -49.11
CA VAL A 20 30.87 -25.83 -49.77
C VAL A 20 29.81 -25.56 -50.85
N GLY A 21 29.09 -24.43 -50.78
CA GLY A 21 28.14 -23.97 -51.80
C GLY A 21 28.75 -23.82 -53.19
N PHE A 22 30.05 -23.54 -53.29
CA PHE A 22 30.77 -23.51 -54.57
C PHE A 22 30.84 -24.88 -55.26
N ILE A 23 30.69 -25.97 -54.51
CA ILE A 23 30.63 -27.35 -55.01
C ILE A 23 29.17 -27.82 -55.12
N PHE A 24 28.30 -27.40 -54.21
CA PHE A 24 26.88 -27.78 -54.18
C PHE A 24 25.96 -26.55 -54.03
N PRO A 25 25.48 -25.95 -55.13
CA PRO A 25 24.81 -24.65 -55.13
C PRO A 25 23.56 -24.53 -54.24
N LEU A 26 22.86 -25.64 -53.94
CA LEU A 26 21.70 -25.65 -53.05
C LEU A 26 22.07 -25.27 -51.60
N LEU A 27 23.34 -25.41 -51.19
CA LEU A 27 23.79 -25.01 -49.85
C LEU A 27 23.81 -23.49 -49.67
N PHE A 28 23.86 -22.69 -50.75
CA PHE A 28 23.72 -21.24 -50.62
C PHE A 28 22.36 -20.83 -50.07
N ILE A 29 21.30 -21.58 -50.39
CA ILE A 29 19.96 -21.33 -49.86
C ILE A 29 19.93 -21.63 -48.37
N VAL A 30 20.56 -22.73 -47.94
CA VAL A 30 20.65 -23.11 -46.51
C VAL A 30 21.50 -22.09 -45.73
N ALA A 31 22.63 -21.65 -46.30
CA ALA A 31 23.47 -20.61 -45.73
C ALA A 31 22.74 -19.26 -45.63
N ALA A 32 21.95 -18.90 -46.64
CA ALA A 32 21.12 -17.68 -46.62
C ALA A 32 20.02 -17.74 -45.56
N LEU A 33 19.35 -18.89 -45.38
CA LEU A 33 18.36 -19.07 -44.32
C LEU A 33 18.98 -19.00 -42.91
N LEU A 34 20.18 -19.56 -42.72
CA LEU A 34 20.92 -19.46 -41.46
C LEU A 34 21.41 -18.03 -41.20
N ALA A 35 21.93 -17.34 -42.21
CA ALA A 35 22.31 -15.94 -42.11
C ALA A 35 21.10 -15.05 -41.80
N TRP A 36 19.96 -15.30 -42.45
CA TRP A 36 18.70 -14.63 -42.15
C TRP A 36 18.25 -14.88 -40.71
N SER A 37 18.37 -16.11 -40.20
CA SER A 37 18.08 -16.43 -38.79
C SER A 37 18.99 -15.65 -37.83
N ILE A 38 20.28 -15.48 -38.13
CA ILE A 38 21.22 -14.71 -37.30
C ILE A 38 20.87 -13.21 -37.33
N VAL A 39 20.56 -12.67 -38.51
CA VAL A 39 20.14 -11.27 -38.67
C VAL A 39 18.79 -11.04 -38.02
N ALA A 40 17.85 -11.99 -38.10
CA ALA A 40 16.56 -11.93 -37.42
C ALA A 40 16.73 -11.97 -35.89
N ASP A 41 17.61 -12.81 -35.35
CA ASP A 41 17.94 -12.84 -33.92
C ASP A 41 18.59 -11.52 -33.46
N HIS A 42 19.39 -10.85 -34.31
CA HIS A 42 20.02 -9.56 -33.99
C HIS A 42 19.08 -8.35 -34.17
N ARG A 43 18.06 -8.48 -35.02
CA ARG A 43 17.01 -7.47 -35.27
C ARG A 43 15.79 -7.63 -34.38
N ARG A 44 15.64 -8.78 -33.70
CA ARG A 44 14.70 -8.88 -32.58
C ARG A 44 15.16 -7.89 -31.51
N PRO A 45 14.29 -7.00 -30.99
CA PRO A 45 14.61 -6.29 -29.77
C PRO A 45 15.04 -7.34 -28.76
N LYS A 46 16.18 -7.13 -28.08
CA LYS A 46 16.65 -8.06 -27.05
C LYS A 46 15.46 -8.37 -26.17
N ASP A 47 15.00 -9.63 -26.19
CA ASP A 47 13.89 -10.06 -25.36
C ASP A 47 14.22 -9.63 -23.94
N VAL A 48 13.45 -8.67 -23.42
CA VAL A 48 13.51 -8.29 -22.01
C VAL A 48 13.05 -9.53 -21.28
N HIS A 49 14.00 -10.35 -20.86
CA HIS A 49 13.72 -11.43 -19.94
C HIS A 49 12.95 -10.81 -18.77
N PRO A 50 11.78 -11.36 -18.38
CA PRO A 50 10.96 -10.80 -17.30
C PRO A 50 11.72 -10.69 -15.95
N ASN A 51 12.92 -11.28 -15.86
CA ASN A 51 13.77 -11.27 -14.68
C ASN A 51 15.08 -10.46 -14.84
N GLY A 52 15.43 -9.97 -16.05
CA GLY A 52 16.72 -9.33 -16.31
C GLY A 52 16.87 -7.89 -15.81
N TRP A 53 15.74 -7.21 -15.57
CA TRP A 53 15.76 -5.84 -15.04
C TRP A 53 16.13 -5.79 -13.55
N PHE A 54 15.78 -6.83 -12.77
CA PHE A 54 16.22 -6.98 -11.37
C PHE A 54 17.75 -7.12 -11.25
N ASP A 55 18.40 -7.76 -12.21
CA ASP A 55 19.86 -7.94 -12.19
C ASP A 55 20.60 -6.64 -12.54
N ARG A 56 19.99 -5.77 -13.36
CA ARG A 56 20.62 -4.51 -13.80
C ARG A 56 20.87 -3.54 -12.65
N ARG A 57 20.07 -3.56 -11.58
CA ARG A 57 20.29 -2.71 -10.40
C ARG A 57 21.63 -2.99 -9.71
N TRP A 58 22.14 -4.23 -9.81
CA TRP A 58 23.40 -4.65 -9.18
C TRP A 58 24.62 -4.22 -9.98
N SER A 59 24.45 -3.83 -11.25
CA SER A 59 25.53 -3.46 -12.17
C SER A 59 25.50 -1.99 -12.63
N VAL A 60 24.40 -1.27 -12.38
CA VAL A 60 24.23 0.14 -12.78
C VAL A 60 25.01 1.09 -11.85
N THR A 61 25.56 2.16 -12.42
CA THR A 61 26.32 3.18 -11.68
C THR A 61 25.73 4.59 -11.87
N ALA A 62 26.26 5.58 -11.12
CA ALA A 62 25.74 6.94 -11.17
C ALA A 62 25.99 7.65 -12.52
N GLU A 63 26.92 7.13 -13.32
CA GLU A 63 27.26 7.60 -14.66
C GLU A 63 26.21 7.21 -15.72
N ASP A 64 25.36 6.23 -15.45
CA ASP A 64 24.31 5.78 -16.36
C ASP A 64 23.11 6.73 -16.31
N SER A 65 22.82 7.46 -17.41
CA SER A 65 21.75 8.46 -17.43
C SER A 65 20.34 7.93 -17.10
N ASP A 66 20.12 6.62 -17.25
CA ASP A 66 18.84 5.95 -17.01
C ASP A 66 18.79 5.15 -15.70
N TRP A 67 19.77 5.30 -14.80
CA TRP A 67 19.89 4.39 -13.65
C TRP A 67 18.67 4.36 -12.73
N VAL A 68 17.95 5.48 -12.59
CA VAL A 68 16.74 5.59 -11.76
C VAL A 68 15.66 4.61 -12.24
N SER A 69 15.56 4.39 -13.56
CA SER A 69 14.60 3.45 -14.16
C SER A 69 14.84 1.99 -13.78
N CYS A 70 16.04 1.65 -13.26
CA CYS A 70 16.35 0.33 -12.73
C CYS A 70 15.81 0.12 -11.31
N PHE A 71 15.49 1.19 -10.57
CA PHE A 71 15.04 1.13 -9.18
C PHE A 71 13.54 1.38 -9.02
N LEU A 72 12.93 2.28 -9.80
CA LEU A 72 11.50 2.60 -9.68
C LEU A 72 10.57 1.37 -9.85
N PRO A 73 10.79 0.45 -10.80
CA PRO A 73 9.91 -0.72 -10.97
C PRO A 73 9.99 -1.74 -9.82
N ILE A 74 10.96 -1.59 -8.89
CA ILE A 74 11.09 -2.44 -7.69
C ILE A 74 10.04 -2.07 -6.65
N CYS A 75 9.61 -0.81 -6.64
CA CYS A 75 8.52 -0.34 -5.79
C CYS A 75 7.23 -1.04 -6.19
N GLU A 76 6.53 -1.66 -5.24
CA GLU A 76 5.33 -2.44 -5.50
C GLU A 76 4.07 -1.55 -5.52
N SER A 77 4.21 -0.24 -5.29
CA SER A 77 3.12 0.73 -5.33
C SER A 77 3.53 2.10 -5.89
N PRO A 78 2.56 2.88 -6.42
CA PRO A 78 2.80 4.27 -6.82
C PRO A 78 3.26 5.16 -5.66
N ALA A 79 2.86 4.83 -4.43
CA ALA A 79 3.26 5.59 -3.24
C ALA A 79 4.72 5.33 -2.89
N GLU A 80 5.19 4.08 -2.93
CA GLU A 80 6.62 3.77 -2.79
C GLU A 80 7.46 4.44 -3.87
N THR A 81 6.96 4.44 -5.12
CA THR A 81 7.63 5.09 -6.25
C THR A 81 7.80 6.59 -6.00
N ALA A 82 6.71 7.29 -5.65
CA ALA A 82 6.73 8.72 -5.35
C ALA A 82 7.62 9.06 -4.13
N PHE A 83 7.65 8.17 -3.13
CA PHE A 83 8.54 8.32 -1.98
C PHE A 83 10.02 8.21 -2.40
N LEU A 84 10.35 7.20 -3.20
CA LEU A 84 11.71 7.00 -3.70
C LEU A 84 12.18 8.20 -4.55
N GLU A 85 11.32 8.71 -5.43
CA GLU A 85 11.59 9.90 -6.24
C GLU A 85 11.86 11.14 -5.40
N ALA A 86 11.22 11.29 -4.23
CA ALA A 86 11.49 12.37 -3.29
C ALA A 86 12.81 12.17 -2.51
N MET A 87 13.13 10.92 -2.14
CA MET A 87 14.33 10.58 -1.37
C MET A 87 15.62 10.74 -2.17
N ILE A 88 15.63 10.38 -3.46
CA ILE A 88 16.81 10.46 -4.33
C ILE A 88 17.47 11.85 -4.33
N PRO A 89 16.78 12.93 -4.72
CA PRO A 89 17.36 14.26 -4.73
C PRO A 89 17.58 14.82 -3.31
N ALA A 90 16.75 14.45 -2.33
CA ALA A 90 16.86 14.98 -0.98
C ALA A 90 18.13 14.54 -0.24
N PHE A 91 18.65 13.36 -0.58
CA PHE A 91 19.85 12.77 0.05
C PHE A 91 21.01 12.60 -0.93
N ASP A 92 20.91 13.07 -2.17
CA ASP A 92 21.87 12.81 -3.27
C ASP A 92 22.21 11.31 -3.40
N LEU A 93 21.16 10.47 -3.44
CA LEU A 93 21.32 9.03 -3.50
C LEU A 93 21.80 8.58 -4.88
N LYS A 94 22.80 7.69 -4.88
CA LYS A 94 23.41 7.10 -6.07
C LYS A 94 23.42 5.57 -5.97
N PRO A 95 23.34 4.84 -7.09
CA PRO A 95 23.38 3.39 -7.05
C PRO A 95 24.77 2.88 -6.64
N GLU A 96 24.79 1.95 -5.69
CA GLU A 96 25.98 1.21 -5.28
C GLU A 96 25.60 -0.26 -5.04
N LYS A 97 26.00 -1.17 -5.94
CA LYS A 97 25.81 -2.63 -5.78
C LYS A 97 24.37 -2.99 -5.36
N GLY A 98 23.37 -2.49 -6.10
CA GLY A 98 21.96 -2.84 -5.90
C GLY A 98 21.25 -2.15 -4.74
N VAL A 99 21.93 -1.28 -3.98
CA VAL A 99 21.31 -0.34 -3.04
C VAL A 99 21.53 1.09 -3.49
N LEU A 100 20.82 2.04 -2.88
CA LEU A 100 21.04 3.45 -3.09
C LEU A 100 21.83 4.03 -1.91
N ARG A 101 22.83 4.86 -2.18
CA ARG A 101 23.71 5.38 -1.14
C ARG A 101 24.12 6.83 -1.38
N SER A 102 24.28 7.55 -0.28
CA SER A 102 24.93 8.85 -0.18
C SER A 102 25.92 8.86 0.98
N GLU A 103 26.51 10.02 1.28
CA GLU A 103 27.42 10.18 2.42
C GLU A 103 26.74 9.86 3.77
N THR A 104 25.43 10.06 3.87
CA THR A 104 24.67 10.00 5.13
C THR A 104 23.62 8.90 5.19
N LEU A 105 23.26 8.31 4.04
CA LEU A 105 22.17 7.34 3.94
C LEU A 105 22.54 6.19 3.00
N LYS A 106 22.40 4.96 3.48
CA LYS A 106 22.26 3.74 2.69
C LYS A 106 20.79 3.34 2.71
N LEU A 107 20.18 3.15 1.55
CA LEU A 107 18.78 2.79 1.37
C LEU A 107 18.67 1.53 0.53
N ASP A 108 18.23 0.44 1.13
CA ASP A 108 17.92 -0.82 0.43
C ASP A 108 16.41 -0.93 0.17
N LEU A 109 16.04 -1.33 -1.04
CA LEU A 109 14.66 -1.41 -1.50
C LEU A 109 14.17 -2.86 -1.43
N GLN A 110 12.96 -3.06 -0.93
CA GLN A 110 12.32 -4.37 -0.80
C GLN A 110 13.20 -5.35 0.00
N ALA A 111 13.84 -4.84 1.06
CA ALA A 111 14.81 -5.58 1.86
C ALA A 111 14.17 -6.76 2.60
N ARG A 112 14.86 -7.90 2.62
CA ARG A 112 14.39 -9.11 3.31
C ARG A 112 14.95 -9.18 4.72
N ILE A 113 14.07 -9.13 5.72
CA ILE A 113 14.37 -9.35 7.14
C ILE A 113 13.54 -10.57 7.57
N PRO A 114 14.05 -11.81 7.42
CA PRO A 114 13.25 -13.02 7.61
C PRO A 114 12.48 -13.03 8.94
N PRO A 115 11.16 -13.33 8.93
CA PRO A 115 10.36 -13.82 7.80
C PRO A 115 9.74 -12.73 6.90
N TYR A 116 10.01 -11.45 7.16
CA TYR A 116 9.35 -10.31 6.53
C TYR A 116 10.14 -9.71 5.36
N ARG A 117 9.42 -8.99 4.50
CA ARG A 117 9.97 -8.07 3.50
C ARG A 117 9.46 -6.68 3.80
N VAL A 118 10.35 -5.70 3.80
CA VAL A 118 10.04 -4.30 4.10
C VAL A 118 10.29 -3.43 2.87
N ASP A 119 9.51 -2.36 2.72
CA ASP A 119 9.56 -1.52 1.52
C ASP A 119 10.93 -0.86 1.37
N PHE A 120 11.45 -0.27 2.45
CA PHE A 120 12.79 0.30 2.49
C PHE A 120 13.50 0.02 3.82
N LEU A 121 14.82 -0.18 3.76
CA LEU A 121 15.70 -0.29 4.92
C LEU A 121 16.82 0.75 4.82
N ALA A 122 16.81 1.70 5.75
CA ALA A 122 17.79 2.76 5.87
C ALA A 122 18.87 2.42 6.91
N ASN A 123 20.13 2.54 6.51
CA ASN A 123 21.33 2.34 7.33
C ASN A 123 21.34 1.00 8.10
N ASP A 124 20.67 -0.04 7.57
CA ASP A 124 20.57 -1.38 8.17
C ASP A 124 19.84 -1.43 9.54
N TRP A 125 19.13 -0.35 9.93
CA TRP A 125 18.39 -0.31 11.21
C TRP A 125 17.04 0.40 11.15
N LEU A 126 16.81 1.32 10.22
CA LEU A 126 15.54 2.04 10.12
C LEU A 126 14.70 1.43 8.99
N VAL A 127 13.68 0.67 9.35
CA VAL A 127 12.65 0.17 8.45
C VAL A 127 11.68 1.31 8.14
N ILE A 128 11.43 1.57 6.85
CA ILE A 128 10.45 2.57 6.40
C ILE A 128 9.39 1.83 5.59
N GLU A 129 8.13 1.92 6.02
CA GLU A 129 7.00 1.33 5.31
C GLU A 129 6.06 2.43 4.81
N ILE A 130 5.66 2.33 3.54
CA ILE A 130 4.74 3.26 2.90
C ILE A 130 3.35 2.65 2.92
N ASP A 131 2.52 3.17 3.81
CA ASP A 131 1.19 2.62 4.05
C ASP A 131 0.22 3.11 2.97
N GLY A 132 0.05 2.28 1.93
CA GLY A 132 -0.86 2.46 0.81
C GLY A 132 -2.32 2.42 1.23
N ALA A 133 -2.84 3.54 1.73
CA ALA A 133 -4.24 3.75 2.10
C ALA A 133 -4.78 2.71 3.10
N ALA A 134 -4.81 3.11 4.37
CA ALA A 134 -5.65 2.52 5.40
C ALA A 134 -7.07 2.33 4.87
N TYR A 135 -7.50 1.12 4.51
CA TYR A 135 -8.90 0.66 4.54
C TYR A 135 -8.95 -0.86 4.27
N HIS A 136 -9.63 -1.59 5.16
CA HIS A 136 -9.87 -3.05 5.20
C HIS A 136 -8.78 -3.97 5.78
N SER A 137 -8.03 -3.52 6.78
CA SER A 137 -7.35 -4.47 7.67
C SER A 137 -8.38 -5.00 8.68
N SER A 138 -8.80 -6.25 8.53
CA SER A 138 -9.58 -6.94 9.58
C SER A 138 -8.85 -6.83 10.94
N PRO A 139 -9.54 -6.95 12.09
CA PRO A 139 -8.87 -6.95 13.40
C PRO A 139 -7.68 -7.91 13.48
N GLU A 140 -7.75 -9.03 12.76
CA GLU A 140 -6.69 -10.03 12.61
C GLU A 140 -5.51 -9.51 11.76
N ALA A 141 -5.75 -8.69 10.73
CA ALA A 141 -4.70 -8.02 9.98
C ALA A 141 -3.97 -6.98 10.84
N ILE A 142 -4.71 -6.18 11.61
CA ILE A 142 -4.11 -5.22 12.55
C ILE A 142 -3.31 -5.96 13.65
N ALA A 143 -3.82 -7.07 14.17
CA ALA A 143 -3.11 -7.88 15.16
C ALA A 143 -1.83 -8.50 14.58
N ARG A 144 -1.87 -8.99 13.33
CA ARG A 144 -0.70 -9.49 12.61
C ARG A 144 0.32 -8.40 12.32
N ASP A 145 -0.13 -7.21 11.92
CA ASP A 145 0.77 -6.07 11.68
C ASP A 145 1.42 -5.58 12.98
N ARG A 146 0.67 -5.56 14.09
CA ARG A 146 1.24 -5.28 15.42
C ARG A 146 2.21 -6.36 15.88
N ALA A 147 1.94 -7.63 15.61
CA ALA A 147 2.86 -8.72 15.91
C ALA A 147 4.13 -8.60 15.09
N ARG A 148 4.00 -8.33 13.78
CA ARG A 148 5.11 -8.05 12.86
C ARG A 148 5.96 -6.87 13.33
N ASP A 149 5.32 -5.75 13.68
CA ASP A 149 6.02 -4.55 14.17
C ASP A 149 6.75 -4.85 15.47
N LYS A 150 6.12 -5.60 16.39
CA LYS A 150 6.75 -6.04 17.65
C LYS A 150 7.93 -6.98 17.40
N ASP A 151 7.82 -7.89 16.44
CA ASP A 151 8.89 -8.84 16.10
C ASP A 151 10.07 -8.12 15.44
N LEU A 152 9.83 -7.17 14.53
CA LEU A 152 10.88 -6.32 13.96
C LEU A 152 11.55 -5.45 15.04
N GLN A 153 10.76 -4.88 15.95
CA GLN A 153 11.26 -4.07 17.07
C GLN A 153 11.98 -4.87 18.14
N SER A 154 11.73 -6.18 18.25
CA SER A 154 12.52 -7.07 19.12
C SER A 154 13.96 -7.24 18.61
N GLY A 155 14.17 -6.96 17.32
CA GLY A 155 15.46 -6.96 16.67
C GLY A 155 16.17 -5.60 16.70
N PRO A 156 17.18 -5.42 15.84
CA PRO A 156 17.95 -4.17 15.77
C PRO A 156 17.19 -2.99 15.14
N TYR A 157 15.91 -3.15 14.80
CA TYR A 157 15.20 -2.29 13.87
C TYR A 157 14.27 -1.28 14.54
N THR A 158 14.17 -0.09 13.95
CA THR A 158 13.12 0.90 14.23
C THR A 158 12.20 0.99 13.02
N VAL A 159 10.88 0.97 13.22
CA VAL A 159 9.90 1.01 12.14
C VAL A 159 9.28 2.42 12.05
N LEU A 160 9.38 3.05 10.89
CA LEU A 160 8.74 4.31 10.53
C LEU A 160 7.68 4.06 9.46
N ARG A 161 6.39 4.17 9.82
CA ARG A 161 5.28 4.10 8.87
C ARG A 161 4.94 5.50 8.35
N ILE A 162 4.90 5.67 7.03
CA ILE A 162 4.53 6.91 6.36
C ILE A 162 3.25 6.66 5.55
N PRO A 163 2.12 7.33 5.86
CA PRO A 163 0.91 7.18 5.08
C PRO A 163 1.11 7.61 3.62
N ALA A 164 0.61 6.84 2.66
CA ALA A 164 0.69 7.16 1.24
C ALA A 164 0.10 8.55 0.91
N LYS A 165 -0.93 8.98 1.66
CA LYS A 165 -1.48 10.34 1.55
C LYS A 165 -0.40 11.40 1.77
N VAL A 166 0.47 11.24 2.78
CA VAL A 166 1.58 12.16 3.06
C VAL A 166 2.56 12.17 1.89
N VAL A 167 2.90 10.99 1.36
CA VAL A 167 3.81 10.90 0.21
C VAL A 167 3.25 11.62 -1.01
N PHE A 168 1.98 11.45 -1.33
CA PHE A 168 1.38 12.09 -2.52
C PHE A 168 1.08 13.58 -2.34
N THR A 169 0.67 14.01 -1.14
CA THR A 169 0.25 15.41 -0.91
C THR A 169 1.39 16.31 -0.47
N THR A 170 2.32 15.79 0.32
CA THR A 170 3.43 16.53 0.93
C THR A 170 4.70 15.67 0.96
N PRO A 171 5.32 15.37 -0.21
CA PRO A 171 6.52 14.51 -0.27
C PRO A 171 7.68 15.01 0.61
N GLY A 172 7.82 16.34 0.76
CA GLY A 172 8.82 16.94 1.65
C GLY A 172 8.66 16.55 3.12
N ASP A 173 7.43 16.43 3.61
CA ASP A 173 7.16 16.00 4.99
C ASP A 173 7.54 14.53 5.20
N ALA A 174 7.39 13.69 4.18
CA ALA A 174 7.85 12.30 4.24
C ALA A 174 9.37 12.24 4.38
N VAL A 175 10.11 13.05 3.61
CA VAL A 175 11.57 13.18 3.71
C VAL A 175 12.01 13.69 5.09
N GLU A 176 11.36 14.74 5.62
CA GLU A 176 11.71 15.28 6.94
C GLU A 176 11.46 14.30 8.08
N ARG A 177 10.42 13.46 7.98
CA ARG A 177 10.19 12.37 8.94
C ARG A 177 11.34 11.35 8.94
N VAL A 178 11.87 11.03 7.77
CA VAL A 178 13.04 10.14 7.65
C VAL A 178 14.28 10.80 8.25
N LYS A 179 14.54 12.08 7.94
CA LYS A 179 15.66 12.82 8.56
C LYS A 179 15.55 12.87 10.08
N ALA A 180 14.37 13.17 10.61
CA ALA A 180 14.14 13.19 12.05
C ALA A 180 14.37 11.81 12.69
N ALA A 181 13.92 10.74 12.05
CA ALA A 181 14.19 9.38 12.51
C ALA A 181 15.68 9.06 12.51
N LEU A 182 16.41 9.39 11.43
CA LEU A 182 17.85 9.18 11.32
C LEU A 182 18.64 9.96 12.39
N LEU A 183 18.26 11.21 12.66
CA LEU A 183 18.85 12.05 13.71
C LEU A 183 18.59 11.52 15.12
N SER A 184 17.40 10.93 15.36
CA SER A 184 17.07 10.31 16.65
C SER A 184 17.92 9.07 16.94
N GLY A 185 18.53 8.48 15.90
CA GLY A 185 19.40 7.32 16.01
C GLY A 185 18.68 6.03 16.42
N ARG A 186 19.47 4.97 16.61
CA ARG A 186 19.00 3.64 17.01
C ARG A 186 18.73 3.62 18.51
N ALA A 187 17.64 4.25 18.94
CA ALA A 187 17.20 4.25 20.33
C ALA A 187 16.02 3.26 20.51
N PRO A 188 16.06 2.34 21.49
CA PRO A 188 14.81 1.83 22.03
C PRO A 188 14.06 3.03 22.59
N ARG A 189 12.77 3.14 22.28
CA ARG A 189 11.94 4.24 22.78
C ARG A 189 12.13 4.35 24.30
N PRO A 190 12.47 5.52 24.85
CA PRO A 190 12.51 5.70 26.29
C PRO A 190 11.14 5.31 26.85
N THR A 191 11.11 4.48 27.89
CA THR A 191 9.85 4.35 28.61
C THR A 191 9.54 5.69 29.28
N VAL A 192 8.26 5.97 29.51
CA VAL A 192 7.82 7.22 30.15
C VAL A 192 8.57 7.46 31.48
N GLY A 193 9.03 6.40 32.16
CA GLY A 193 9.83 6.47 33.38
C GLY A 193 11.29 6.93 33.20
N ASP A 194 11.90 6.69 32.03
CA ASP A 194 13.30 7.04 31.76
C ASP A 194 13.43 8.53 31.39
N ALA A 195 12.45 9.06 30.65
CA ALA A 195 12.36 10.48 30.33
C ALA A 195 12.16 11.35 31.59
N LEU A 196 11.43 10.83 32.58
CA LEU A 196 11.20 11.50 33.87
C LEU A 196 12.46 11.57 34.75
N ARG A 197 13.39 10.61 34.61
CA ARG A 197 14.66 10.57 35.37
C ARG A 197 15.75 11.48 34.81
N ALA A 198 15.74 11.74 33.50
CA ALA A 198 16.76 12.59 32.86
C ALA A 198 16.57 14.10 33.16
N VAL A 199 15.39 14.50 33.65
CA VAL A 199 15.04 15.90 33.92
C VAL A 199 15.55 16.39 35.29
N SER A 200 16.02 15.49 36.16
CA SER A 200 16.36 15.83 37.55
C SER A 200 17.87 15.73 37.85
N LEU A 201 18.60 16.85 37.68
CA LEU A 201 19.72 17.32 38.54
C LEU A 201 20.20 18.74 38.09
N PRO A 202 20.81 19.56 38.97
CA PRO A 202 20.30 20.89 39.29
C PRO A 202 21.38 21.97 39.24
N THR A 203 21.38 22.89 38.27
CA THR A 203 22.01 24.22 38.41
C THR A 203 21.50 25.17 37.33
N ALA A 204 20.46 25.96 37.63
CA ALA A 204 20.17 27.29 37.03
C ALA A 204 18.79 27.79 37.50
N LYS A 205 18.70 28.20 38.76
CA LYS A 205 17.43 28.56 39.45
C LYS A 205 16.64 29.72 38.79
N GLY A 206 17.25 30.51 37.91
CA GLY A 206 16.62 31.65 37.24
C GLY A 206 15.97 31.36 35.89
N MET A 207 16.35 30.27 35.21
CA MET A 207 15.86 29.93 33.87
C MET A 207 14.71 28.90 33.91
N LEU A 208 14.57 28.19 35.03
CA LEU A 208 13.61 27.12 35.26
C LEU A 208 12.16 27.59 35.47
N ALA A 209 11.90 28.79 35.99
CA ALA A 209 10.54 29.22 36.30
C ALA A 209 9.67 29.40 35.04
N GLY A 210 10.24 29.93 33.95
CA GLY A 210 9.56 30.03 32.66
C GLY A 210 9.42 28.69 31.94
N MET A 211 10.39 27.77 32.14
CA MET A 211 10.38 26.46 31.48
C MET A 211 9.47 25.45 32.18
N ALA A 212 9.32 25.51 33.51
CA ALA A 212 8.44 24.62 34.28
C ALA A 212 6.97 24.81 33.89
N ASP A 213 6.53 26.07 33.75
CA ASP A 213 5.18 26.41 33.30
C ASP A 213 4.95 25.96 31.83
N THR A 214 5.94 26.10 30.94
CA THR A 214 5.82 25.54 29.57
C THR A 214 5.87 24.02 29.51
N ALA A 215 6.64 23.35 30.35
CA ALA A 215 6.72 21.89 30.40
C ALA A 215 5.45 21.28 31.01
N GLU A 216 4.88 21.93 32.02
CA GLU A 216 3.58 21.57 32.60
C GLU A 216 2.44 21.81 31.62
N ARG A 217 2.48 22.91 30.86
CA ARG A 217 1.53 23.14 29.75
C ARG A 217 1.68 22.10 28.64
N PHE A 218 2.91 21.73 28.27
CA PHE A 218 3.16 20.72 27.24
C PHE A 218 2.72 19.32 27.68
N SER A 219 3.00 18.93 28.93
CA SER A 219 2.56 17.64 29.48
C SER A 219 1.04 17.57 29.63
N MET A 220 0.38 18.67 30.05
CA MET A 220 -1.08 18.78 30.03
C MET A 220 -1.64 18.67 28.62
N HIS A 221 -1.04 19.32 27.62
CA HIS A 221 -1.50 19.23 26.24
C HIS A 221 -1.34 17.81 25.68
N MET A 222 -0.25 17.13 26.01
CA MET A 222 -0.07 15.73 25.65
C MET A 222 -1.06 14.80 26.35
N ALA A 223 -1.27 14.96 27.65
CA ALA A 223 -2.25 14.19 28.40
C ALA A 223 -3.68 14.43 27.87
N THR A 224 -3.99 15.68 27.52
CA THR A 224 -5.26 16.06 26.88
C THR A 224 -5.40 15.40 25.52
N SER A 225 -4.38 15.49 24.65
CA SER A 225 -4.42 14.90 23.32
C SER A 225 -4.54 13.37 23.37
N LEU A 226 -3.82 12.71 24.29
CA LEU A 226 -3.91 11.26 24.46
C LEU A 226 -5.30 10.84 24.96
N ALA A 227 -5.83 11.55 25.97
CA ALA A 227 -7.17 11.28 26.49
C ALA A 227 -8.26 11.49 25.44
N VAL A 228 -8.11 12.53 24.59
CA VAL A 228 -9.01 12.79 23.45
C VAL A 228 -8.93 11.64 22.43
N THR A 229 -7.73 11.25 22.00
CA THR A 229 -7.55 10.15 21.05
C THR A 229 -8.11 8.84 21.60
N GLU A 230 -7.85 8.53 22.87
CA GLU A 230 -8.34 7.30 23.50
C GLU A 230 -9.87 7.28 23.61
N ALA A 231 -10.49 8.40 23.98
CA ALA A 231 -11.93 8.53 24.09
C ALA A 231 -12.66 8.43 22.74
N LEU A 232 -12.02 8.90 21.65
CA LEU A 232 -12.63 8.91 20.31
C LEU A 232 -12.35 7.67 19.48
N LYS A 233 -11.34 6.88 19.82
CA LYS A 233 -10.99 5.67 19.08
C LYS A 233 -12.18 4.73 18.79
N PRO A 234 -13.13 4.48 19.72
CA PRO A 234 -14.30 3.66 19.41
C PRO A 234 -15.24 4.31 18.39
N VAL A 235 -15.39 5.64 18.43
CA VAL A 235 -16.21 6.42 17.50
C VAL A 235 -15.58 6.41 16.11
N GLU A 236 -14.28 6.68 16.02
CA GLU A 236 -13.54 6.66 14.74
C GLU A 236 -13.59 5.27 14.09
N LEU A 237 -13.42 4.21 14.89
CA LEU A 237 -13.53 2.84 14.41
C LEU A 237 -14.95 2.54 13.90
N ALA A 238 -15.98 2.93 14.64
CA ALA A 238 -17.37 2.75 14.23
C ALA A 238 -17.67 3.45 12.89
N ILE A 239 -17.27 4.73 12.75
CA ILE A 239 -17.44 5.50 11.52
C ILE A 239 -16.66 4.87 10.36
N ALA A 240 -15.41 4.44 10.59
CA ALA A 240 -14.59 3.83 9.56
C ALA A 240 -15.16 2.48 9.09
N SER A 241 -15.65 1.65 10.02
CA SER A 241 -16.32 0.39 9.69
C SER A 241 -17.63 0.63 8.93
N GLU A 242 -18.41 1.63 9.31
CA GLU A 242 -19.63 2.03 8.60
C GLU A 242 -19.33 2.46 7.15
N LYS A 243 -18.35 3.35 6.95
CA LYS A 243 -17.88 3.76 5.61
C LYS A 243 -17.44 2.56 4.77
N SER A 244 -16.69 1.65 5.37
CA SER A 244 -16.21 0.44 4.70
C SER A 244 -17.35 -0.42 4.15
N VAL A 245 -18.45 -0.53 4.90
CA VAL A 245 -19.64 -1.28 4.46
C VAL A 245 -20.32 -0.60 3.28
N PHE A 246 -20.50 0.72 3.33
CA PHE A 246 -21.07 1.49 2.21
C PHE A 246 -20.20 1.45 0.97
N ASP A 247 -18.88 1.61 1.09
CA ASP A 247 -17.95 1.56 -0.04
C ASP A 247 -17.96 0.17 -0.70
N ALA A 248 -17.99 -0.90 0.11
CA ALA A 248 -18.13 -2.26 -0.39
C ALA A 248 -19.46 -2.47 -1.13
N ALA A 249 -20.57 -1.94 -0.59
CA ALA A 249 -21.89 -2.01 -1.22
C ALA A 249 -21.95 -1.23 -2.53
N MET A 250 -21.38 -0.03 -2.59
CA MET A 250 -21.24 0.77 -3.80
C MET A 250 -20.42 0.04 -4.87
N LYS A 251 -19.27 -0.52 -4.48
CA LYS A 251 -18.43 -1.28 -5.41
C LYS A 251 -19.16 -2.51 -5.95
N TRP A 252 -19.88 -3.23 -5.09
CA TRP A 252 -20.64 -4.41 -5.48
C TRP A 252 -21.80 -4.05 -6.43
N ALA A 253 -22.54 -2.98 -6.13
CA ALA A 253 -23.61 -2.47 -6.98
C ALA A 253 -23.10 -2.06 -8.37
N ARG A 254 -21.99 -1.30 -8.43
CA ARG A 254 -21.36 -0.92 -9.71
C ARG A 254 -20.88 -2.15 -10.49
N HIS A 255 -20.26 -3.11 -9.82
CA HIS A 255 -19.81 -4.34 -10.47
C HIS A 255 -20.98 -5.15 -11.04
N LYS A 256 -22.13 -5.22 -10.35
CA LYS A 256 -23.35 -5.84 -10.87
C LYS A 256 -23.82 -5.15 -12.16
N ILE A 257 -23.82 -3.81 -12.18
CA ILE A 257 -24.16 -3.02 -13.36
C ILE A 257 -23.21 -3.33 -14.53
N GLU A 258 -21.90 -3.24 -14.31
CA GLU A 258 -20.87 -3.50 -15.32
C GLU A 258 -20.99 -4.91 -15.90
N MET A 259 -21.25 -5.91 -15.04
CA MET A 259 -21.44 -7.29 -15.45
C MET A 259 -22.70 -7.47 -16.30
N GLU A 260 -23.81 -6.80 -15.97
CA GLU A 260 -25.02 -6.82 -16.79
C GLU A 260 -24.80 -6.16 -18.17
N GLU A 261 -24.07 -5.06 -18.20
CA GLU A 261 -23.72 -4.37 -19.46
C GLU A 261 -22.81 -5.24 -20.32
N TRP A 262 -21.76 -5.82 -19.73
CA TRP A 262 -20.84 -6.72 -20.41
C TRP A 262 -21.56 -7.94 -21.01
N ARG A 263 -22.53 -8.51 -20.28
CA ARG A 263 -23.38 -9.61 -20.78
C ARG A 263 -24.23 -9.19 -21.98
N LYS A 264 -24.76 -7.96 -22.01
CA LYS A 264 -25.60 -7.46 -23.09
C LYS A 264 -24.82 -7.12 -24.37
N GLN A 265 -23.51 -6.89 -24.28
CA GLN A 265 -22.67 -6.49 -25.42
C GLN A 265 -22.52 -7.58 -26.48
N HIS A 266 -22.46 -8.86 -26.11
CA HIS A 266 -22.26 -9.94 -27.07
C HIS A 266 -22.89 -11.27 -26.62
N PRO A 267 -23.56 -12.04 -27.51
CA PRO A 267 -24.14 -13.35 -27.16
C PRO A 267 -23.14 -14.34 -26.54
N LEU A 268 -21.88 -14.31 -27.01
CA LEU A 268 -20.79 -15.12 -26.44
C LEU A 268 -20.48 -14.78 -24.97
N HIS A 269 -20.65 -13.52 -24.53
CA HIS A 269 -20.42 -13.16 -23.12
C HIS A 269 -21.47 -13.77 -22.20
N GLN A 270 -22.71 -13.87 -22.68
CA GLN A 270 -23.78 -14.54 -21.95
C GLN A 270 -23.47 -16.03 -21.79
N GLU A 271 -23.05 -16.70 -22.87
CA GLU A 271 -22.69 -18.12 -22.83
C GLU A 271 -21.50 -18.40 -21.91
N LEU A 272 -20.45 -17.58 -21.97
CA LEU A 272 -19.28 -17.67 -21.10
C LEU A 272 -19.65 -17.44 -19.62
N PHE A 273 -20.50 -16.46 -19.33
CA PHE A 273 -20.97 -16.20 -17.98
C PHE A 273 -21.78 -17.37 -17.42
N ASP A 274 -22.72 -17.88 -18.21
CA ASP A 274 -23.58 -19.00 -17.81
C ASP A 274 -22.74 -20.28 -17.63
N GLN A 275 -21.70 -20.49 -18.45
CA GLN A 275 -20.74 -21.58 -18.29
C GLN A 275 -19.93 -21.42 -17.00
N ALA A 276 -19.33 -20.26 -16.76
CA ALA A 276 -18.58 -20.00 -15.54
C ALA A 276 -19.42 -20.22 -14.28
N ARG A 277 -20.72 -19.85 -14.33
CA ARG A 277 -21.65 -20.08 -13.23
C ARG A 277 -21.93 -21.56 -13.00
N ARG A 278 -22.16 -22.34 -14.07
CA ARG A 278 -22.33 -23.81 -13.97
C ARG A 278 -21.08 -24.47 -13.40
N ASP A 279 -19.90 -24.09 -13.88
CA ASP A 279 -18.63 -24.64 -13.42
C ASP A 279 -18.39 -24.36 -11.93
N LEU A 280 -18.76 -23.15 -11.48
CA LEU A 280 -18.72 -22.77 -10.07
C LEU A 280 -19.70 -23.59 -9.23
N ASP A 281 -20.95 -23.72 -9.67
CA ASP A 281 -21.98 -24.50 -8.98
C ASP A 281 -21.57 -25.98 -8.88
N GLU A 282 -21.04 -26.56 -9.96
CA GLU A 282 -20.49 -27.92 -9.94
C GLU A 282 -19.30 -28.06 -8.97
N ALA A 283 -18.39 -27.09 -8.94
CA ALA A 283 -17.26 -27.10 -8.02
C ALA A 283 -17.69 -27.01 -6.55
N ILE A 284 -18.75 -26.23 -6.26
CA ILE A 284 -19.36 -26.12 -4.92
C ILE A 284 -20.02 -27.45 -4.54
N GLN A 285 -20.80 -28.05 -5.45
CA GLN A 285 -21.49 -29.33 -5.21
C GLN A 285 -20.50 -30.50 -5.02
N ARG A 286 -19.42 -30.55 -5.82
CA ARG A 286 -18.36 -31.57 -5.70
C ARG A 286 -17.64 -31.55 -4.35
N ARG A 287 -17.61 -30.42 -3.65
CA ARG A 287 -16.98 -30.30 -2.32
C ARG A 287 -17.81 -30.87 -1.17
N GLY A 288 -19.00 -31.41 -1.43
CA GLY A 288 -19.93 -31.84 -0.39
C GLY A 288 -20.63 -30.62 0.21
N GLY A 289 -21.94 -30.54 0.01
CA GLY A 289 -22.76 -29.38 0.32
C GLY A 289 -22.55 -28.76 1.71
N GLU A 290 -22.89 -27.47 1.77
CA GLU A 290 -22.80 -26.59 2.94
C GLU A 290 -21.38 -26.13 3.34
N ARG A 291 -20.69 -25.44 2.44
CA ARG A 291 -20.15 -24.15 2.89
C ARG A 291 -21.27 -23.14 2.73
N GLN A 292 -21.92 -22.79 3.84
CA GLN A 292 -22.42 -21.42 3.99
C GLN A 292 -21.27 -20.56 3.48
N THR A 293 -21.44 -19.87 2.34
CA THR A 293 -20.49 -18.82 1.96
C THR A 293 -20.34 -17.99 3.21
N PRO A 294 -19.15 -17.90 3.84
CA PRO A 294 -19.02 -17.17 5.08
C PRO A 294 -19.51 -15.77 4.75
N ARG A 295 -20.71 -15.42 5.25
CA ARG A 295 -21.22 -14.06 5.13
C ARG A 295 -20.15 -13.25 5.83
N VAL A 296 -19.47 -12.40 5.08
CA VAL A 296 -18.50 -11.48 5.65
C VAL A 296 -19.33 -10.46 6.41
N VAL A 297 -19.70 -10.83 7.64
CA VAL A 297 -20.37 -9.95 8.57
C VAL A 297 -19.29 -9.04 9.10
N ILE A 298 -19.20 -7.84 8.54
CA ILE A 298 -18.30 -6.81 9.06
C ILE A 298 -18.87 -6.40 10.42
N GLU A 299 -18.24 -6.71 11.54
CA GLU A 299 -18.73 -6.21 12.82
C GLU A 299 -18.56 -4.69 12.86
N VAL A 300 -19.68 -3.95 12.92
CA VAL A 300 -19.64 -2.49 13.03
C VAL A 300 -20.04 -2.08 14.45
N PRO A 301 -19.12 -1.46 15.20
CA PRO A 301 -19.44 -0.94 16.52
C PRO A 301 -20.51 0.16 16.43
N VAL A 302 -21.35 0.26 17.46
CA VAL A 302 -22.32 1.36 17.58
C VAL A 302 -21.58 2.64 17.93
N ILE A 303 -21.89 3.73 17.23
CA ILE A 303 -21.38 5.06 17.55
C ILE A 303 -22.05 5.52 18.85
N VAL A 304 -21.25 5.68 19.91
CA VAL A 304 -21.71 6.19 21.21
C VAL A 304 -20.96 7.46 21.52
N ARG A 305 -21.69 8.52 21.93
CA ARG A 305 -21.06 9.77 22.39
C ARG A 305 -20.13 9.47 23.58
N PRO A 306 -18.87 9.92 23.56
CA PRO A 306 -17.94 9.69 24.66
C PRO A 306 -18.48 10.19 26.00
N ARG A 307 -18.17 9.46 27.08
CA ARG A 307 -18.56 9.84 28.44
C ARG A 307 -17.87 11.14 28.85
N THR A 308 -18.55 11.93 29.67
CA THR A 308 -18.03 13.18 30.20
C THR A 308 -16.73 12.95 30.98
N HIS A 309 -15.69 13.71 30.65
CA HIS A 309 -14.42 13.65 31.37
C HIS A 309 -14.44 14.58 32.60
N HIS A 310 -13.81 14.17 33.71
CA HIS A 310 -13.81 14.93 34.96
C HIS A 310 -13.08 16.28 34.84
N ASN A 311 -12.13 16.39 33.91
CA ASN A 311 -11.47 17.65 33.55
C ASN A 311 -12.27 18.38 32.45
N PRO A 312 -12.83 19.58 32.72
CA PRO A 312 -13.68 20.31 31.76
C PRO A 312 -12.98 20.70 30.45
N SER A 313 -11.66 20.95 30.48
CA SER A 313 -10.90 21.30 29.27
C SER A 313 -10.72 20.09 28.36
N ILE A 314 -10.47 18.93 28.94
CA ILE A 314 -10.36 17.66 28.20
C ILE A 314 -11.74 17.26 27.68
N ASP A 315 -12.78 17.40 28.50
CA ASP A 315 -14.16 17.12 28.09
C ASP A 315 -14.58 18.00 26.90
N GLY A 316 -14.36 19.32 26.97
CA GLY A 316 -14.66 20.23 25.87
C GLY A 316 -13.86 19.93 24.60
N ALA A 317 -12.64 19.38 24.70
CA ALA A 317 -11.88 18.92 23.55
C ALA A 317 -12.47 17.62 22.96
N ILE A 318 -12.83 16.64 23.81
CA ILE A 318 -13.48 15.39 23.40
C ILE A 318 -14.80 15.69 22.66
N GLN A 319 -15.66 16.54 23.22
CA GLN A 319 -16.95 16.86 22.62
C GLN A 319 -16.79 17.56 21.27
N ARG A 320 -15.88 18.54 21.15
CA ARG A 320 -15.62 19.22 19.86
C ARG A 320 -15.13 18.27 18.77
N HIS A 321 -14.18 17.40 19.08
CA HIS A 321 -13.66 16.44 18.10
C HIS A 321 -14.70 15.36 17.76
N PHE A 322 -15.57 14.98 18.71
CA PHE A 322 -16.71 14.13 18.42
C PHE A 322 -17.66 14.81 17.42
N ASP A 323 -18.03 16.07 17.65
CA ASP A 323 -18.92 16.83 16.75
C ASP A 323 -18.28 17.02 15.35
N GLU A 324 -16.96 17.22 15.27
CA GLU A 324 -16.20 17.27 14.02
C GLU A 324 -16.22 15.92 13.26
N ALA A 325 -16.07 14.80 13.99
CA ALA A 325 -16.17 13.46 13.42
C ALA A 325 -17.59 13.18 12.89
N MET A 326 -18.64 13.59 13.62
CA MET A 326 -20.03 13.47 13.17
C MET A 326 -20.34 14.36 11.95
N THR A 327 -19.75 15.56 11.89
CA THR A 327 -19.83 16.43 10.72
C THR A 327 -19.18 15.76 9.50
N THR A 328 -18.01 15.14 9.68
CA THR A 328 -17.29 14.42 8.63
C THR A 328 -18.06 13.19 8.14
N ARG A 329 -18.73 12.46 9.04
CA ARG A 329 -19.64 11.37 8.70
C ARG A 329 -20.82 11.87 7.86
N SER A 330 -21.41 13.01 8.23
CA SER A 330 -22.54 13.60 7.50
C SER A 330 -22.17 14.02 6.08
N LYS A 331 -20.98 14.62 5.89
CA LYS A 331 -20.45 14.93 4.54
C LYS A 331 -20.29 13.67 3.68
N TYR A 332 -19.79 12.59 4.27
CA TYR A 332 -19.66 11.32 3.56
C TYR A 332 -21.03 10.78 3.09
N TYR A 333 -22.09 10.90 3.90
CA TYR A 333 -23.44 10.52 3.46
C TYR A 333 -23.94 11.40 2.31
N ALA A 334 -23.70 12.71 2.35
CA ALA A 334 -24.03 13.59 1.23
C ALA A 334 -23.28 13.17 -0.06
N ASP A 335 -22.02 12.77 0.05
CA ASP A 335 -21.24 12.25 -1.09
C ASP A 335 -21.81 10.93 -1.63
N ILE A 336 -22.30 10.05 -0.76
CA ILE A 336 -23.01 8.83 -1.17
C ILE A 336 -24.30 9.18 -1.89
N ALA A 337 -25.13 10.09 -1.34
CA ALA A 337 -26.36 10.53 -1.98
C ALA A 337 -26.09 11.08 -3.40
N HIS A 338 -25.09 11.95 -3.55
CA HIS A 338 -24.69 12.47 -4.86
C HIS A 338 -24.24 11.36 -5.82
N GLN A 339 -23.55 10.33 -5.34
CA GLN A 339 -23.19 9.18 -6.17
C GLN A 339 -24.39 8.34 -6.56
N LEU A 340 -25.41 8.22 -5.70
CA LEU A 340 -26.66 7.52 -6.03
C LEU A 340 -27.47 8.27 -7.09
N ASP A 341 -27.48 9.60 -7.04
CA ASP A 341 -28.13 10.44 -8.04
C ASP A 341 -27.44 10.40 -9.42
N SER A 342 -26.17 9.95 -9.47
CA SER A 342 -25.43 9.86 -10.74
C SER A 342 -25.83 8.69 -11.63
N ASP A 343 -26.48 7.65 -11.08
CA ASP A 343 -26.98 6.50 -11.83
C ASP A 343 -28.23 5.92 -11.15
N ASP A 344 -29.38 6.08 -11.81
CA ASP A 344 -30.71 5.64 -11.33
C ASP A 344 -30.80 4.15 -10.94
N ARG A 345 -29.84 3.32 -11.37
CA ARG A 345 -29.79 1.89 -11.04
C ARG A 345 -29.17 1.64 -9.66
N LEU A 346 -28.26 2.50 -9.19
CA LEU A 346 -27.52 2.31 -7.94
C LEU A 346 -28.42 2.28 -6.69
N PRO A 347 -29.43 3.15 -6.52
CA PRO A 347 -30.32 3.10 -5.35
C PRO A 347 -30.99 1.73 -5.18
N ASN A 348 -31.38 1.10 -6.28
CA ASN A 348 -32.05 -0.21 -6.26
C ASN A 348 -31.11 -1.37 -5.95
N LEU A 349 -29.80 -1.18 -6.08
CA LEU A 349 -28.78 -2.22 -5.87
C LEU A 349 -28.08 -2.09 -4.52
N ILE A 350 -27.99 -0.89 -3.96
CA ILE A 350 -27.29 -0.63 -2.69
C ILE A 350 -27.94 -1.33 -1.52
N ARG A 351 -29.26 -1.17 -1.34
CA ARG A 351 -29.96 -1.80 -0.20
C ARG A 351 -29.82 -3.32 -0.21
N PRO A 352 -30.03 -4.05 -1.33
CA PRO A 352 -29.73 -5.48 -1.41
C PRO A 352 -28.26 -5.81 -1.12
N SER A 353 -27.31 -4.97 -1.55
CA SER A 353 -25.88 -5.20 -1.30
C SER A 353 -25.53 -5.05 0.19
N LEU A 354 -26.11 -4.06 0.88
CA LEU A 354 -25.99 -3.92 2.33
C LEU A 354 -26.60 -5.11 3.07
N GLN A 355 -27.74 -5.62 2.59
CA GLN A 355 -28.38 -6.83 3.13
C GLN A 355 -27.50 -8.08 2.94
N GLU A 356 -26.83 -8.22 1.80
CA GLU A 356 -25.87 -9.31 1.55
C GLU A 356 -24.69 -9.28 2.55
N PHE A 357 -24.28 -8.10 3.00
CA PHE A 357 -23.26 -7.92 4.05
C PHE A 357 -23.82 -7.98 5.49
N GLY A 358 -25.14 -8.15 5.66
CA GLY A 358 -25.79 -8.22 6.97
C GLY A 358 -26.06 -6.87 7.63
N HIS A 359 -25.98 -5.76 6.89
CA HIS A 359 -26.05 -4.38 7.39
C HIS A 359 -27.18 -3.57 6.78
N GLU A 360 -28.34 -4.17 6.54
CA GLU A 360 -29.49 -3.47 5.95
C GLU A 360 -29.89 -2.22 6.76
N HIS A 361 -29.78 -2.27 8.09
CA HIS A 361 -30.10 -1.14 8.98
C HIS A 361 -29.29 0.14 8.70
N PHE A 362 -28.15 0.05 8.02
CA PHE A 362 -27.40 1.24 7.57
C PHE A 362 -28.13 2.01 6.49
N TRP A 363 -28.92 1.34 5.67
CA TRP A 363 -29.78 2.01 4.70
C TRP A 363 -30.80 2.91 5.40
N ASP A 364 -31.44 2.41 6.45
CA ASP A 364 -32.43 3.17 7.21
C ASP A 364 -31.78 4.37 7.93
N LEU A 365 -30.58 4.18 8.49
CA LEU A 365 -29.79 5.27 9.08
C LEU A 365 -29.42 6.34 8.06
N PHE A 366 -28.98 5.93 6.87
CA PHE A 366 -28.67 6.83 5.77
C PHE A 366 -29.90 7.63 5.34
N VAL A 367 -31.03 6.97 5.11
CA VAL A 367 -32.28 7.63 4.70
C VAL A 367 -32.78 8.60 5.77
N SER A 368 -32.76 8.21 7.05
CA SER A 368 -33.14 9.10 8.15
C SER A 368 -32.28 10.35 8.18
N GLN A 369 -30.96 10.20 8.03
CA GLN A 369 -30.04 11.33 8.09
C GLN A 369 -30.15 12.26 6.87
N MET A 370 -30.54 11.74 5.70
CA MET A 370 -30.81 12.56 4.53
C MET A 370 -32.19 13.23 4.56
N ALA A 371 -33.13 12.74 5.36
CA ALA A 371 -34.40 13.41 5.61
C ALA A 371 -34.27 14.58 6.60
N ASP A 372 -33.29 14.51 7.51
CA ASP A 372 -33.01 15.53 8.53
C ASP A 372 -32.02 16.61 8.06
N ALA A 373 -31.36 16.42 6.89
CA ALA A 373 -30.41 17.34 6.27
C ALA A 373 -31.09 18.25 5.23
#